data_AF-X0WLU3-F1
#
_entry.id   AF-X0WLU3-F1
#
_cell.length_a   1.000
_cell.length_b   1.000
_cell.length_c   1.000
_cell.angle_alpha   90.00
_cell.angle_beta   90.00
_cell.angle_gamma   90.00
#
_symmetry.space_group_name_H-M   'P 1'
#
loop_
_entity.id
_entity.type
_entity.pdbx_description
1 polymer ?
#
loop_
_entity_poly.entity_id
_entity_poly.type
_entity_poly.pdbx_seq_one_letter_code
_entity_poly.pdbx_strand_id
1 'polypeptide(L)'
;KKGVLATRETLYMLRKEKELEWTFLSPPASIAPGERTGHYRVGKDQLLKNKEGESKISTQDYAVAMLDELKHPQHIRERFTVAY
;
A
#
# COMPACT_ATOMS: atom_id res chain seq x y z
N LYS A 1 9.87 -16.00 4.29
CA LYS A 1 10.86 -15.09 3.66
C LYS A 1 11.21 -13.97 4.64
N LYS A 2 12.49 -13.66 4.87
CA LYS A 2 12.95 -12.63 5.83
C LYS A 2 12.32 -11.24 5.60
N GLY A 3 12.01 -10.86 4.36
CA GLY A 3 11.34 -9.60 4.04
C GLY A 3 9.93 -9.43 4.64
N VAL A 4 9.13 -10.49 4.71
CA VAL A 4 7.74 -10.43 5.24
C VAL A 4 7.73 -10.18 6.76
N LEU A 5 8.74 -10.68 7.48
CA LEU A 5 8.87 -10.45 8.92
C LEU A 5 9.25 -8.99 9.21
N ALA A 6 10.24 -8.47 8.48
CA ALA A 6 10.70 -7.09 8.65
C ALA A 6 9.58 -6.08 8.41
N THR A 7 8.78 -6.26 7.34
CA THR A 7 7.62 -5.40 7.03
C THR A 7 6.58 -5.40 8.15
N ARG A 8 6.33 -6.56 8.77
CA ARG A 8 5.39 -6.69 9.88
C ARG A 8 5.92 -6.01 11.14
N GLU A 9 7.20 -6.20 11.46
CA GLU A 9 7.84 -5.57 12.61
C GLU A 9 7.87 -4.05 12.49
N THR A 10 8.22 -3.51 11.31
CA THR A 10 8.15 -2.08 11.03
C THR A 10 6.74 -1.53 11.26
N LEU A 11 5.69 -2.22 10.78
CA LEU A 11 4.31 -1.78 11.04
C LEU A 11 3.97 -1.76 12.53
N TYR A 12 4.43 -2.75 13.31
CA TYR A 12 4.22 -2.74 14.76
C TYR A 12 4.99 -1.62 15.47
N MET A 13 6.19 -1.26 15.00
CA MET A 13 6.94 -0.12 15.52
C MET A 13 6.19 1.19 15.19
N LEU A 14 5.77 1.38 13.94
CA LEU A 14 5.02 2.55 13.51
C LEU A 14 3.70 2.70 14.28
N ARG A 15 2.97 1.61 14.53
CA ARG A 15 1.74 1.66 15.36
C ARG A 15 1.97 2.14 16.79
N LYS A 16 3.19 2.06 17.33
CA LYS A 16 3.54 2.57 18.66
C LYS A 16 4.06 4.01 18.61
N GLU A 17 4.42 4.51 17.43
CA GLU A 17 4.87 5.88 17.20
C GLU A 17 3.70 6.85 17.35
N LYS A 18 3.91 7.92 18.11
CA LYS A 18 2.87 8.90 18.48
C LYS A 18 3.18 10.32 18.01
N GLU A 19 4.43 10.60 17.67
CA GLU A 19 4.87 11.95 17.31
C GLU A 19 4.88 12.10 15.79
N LEU A 20 5.31 11.08 15.05
CA LEU A 20 5.39 11.13 13.58
C LEU A 20 4.03 10.93 12.90
N GLU A 21 3.81 11.68 11.83
CA GLU A 21 2.75 11.44 10.85
C GLU A 21 3.24 10.42 9.82
N TRP A 22 3.22 9.15 10.21
CA TRP A 22 3.64 8.06 9.32
C TRP A 22 2.47 7.54 8.50
N THR A 23 2.77 7.05 7.29
CA THR A 23 1.80 6.29 6.49
C THR A 23 2.47 5.03 5.99
N PHE A 24 1.74 3.91 6.03
CA PHE A 24 2.28 2.62 5.60
C PHE A 24 1.55 2.08 4.38
N LEU A 25 2.16 2.23 3.19
CA LEU A 25 1.65 1.64 1.96
C LEU A 25 2.11 0.17 1.84
N SER A 26 1.18 -0.75 2.06
CA SER A 26 1.43 -2.18 1.92
C SER A 26 1.33 -2.61 0.46
N PRO A 27 2.36 -3.28 -0.07
CA PRO A 27 2.32 -3.79 -1.43
C PRO A 27 1.25 -4.88 -1.56
N PRO A 28 0.49 -4.92 -2.68
CA PRO A 28 -0.37 -6.05 -3.01
C PRO A 28 0.47 -7.32 -3.27
N ALA A 29 -0.20 -8.46 -3.52
CA ALA A 29 0.51 -9.73 -3.68
C ALA A 29 1.46 -9.75 -4.88
N SER A 30 1.18 -8.98 -5.93
CA SER A 30 2.01 -8.84 -7.11
C SER A 30 2.15 -7.38 -7.54
N ILE A 31 3.40 -6.94 -7.75
CA ILE A 31 3.73 -5.67 -8.38
C ILE A 31 4.62 -5.99 -9.57
N ALA A 32 4.23 -5.54 -10.75
CA ALA A 32 4.99 -5.72 -11.98
C ALA A 32 4.92 -4.45 -12.84
N PRO A 33 5.89 -4.22 -13.74
CA PRO A 33 5.76 -3.16 -14.73
C PRO A 33 4.47 -3.32 -15.53
N GLY A 34 3.75 -2.21 -15.76
CA GLY A 34 2.50 -2.22 -16.51
C GLY A 34 2.10 -0.79 -16.94
N GLU A 35 0.81 -0.60 -17.19
CA GLU A 35 0.28 0.71 -17.58
C GLU A 35 0.05 1.60 -16.37
N ARG A 36 0.20 2.92 -16.57
CA ARG A 36 -0.22 3.95 -15.62
C ARG A 36 -1.68 4.27 -15.92
N THR A 37 -2.60 3.60 -15.24
CA THR A 37 -4.03 3.81 -15.42
C THR A 37 -4.56 4.94 -14.55
N GLY A 38 -3.98 5.17 -13.37
CA GLY A 38 -4.53 6.05 -12.33
C GLY A 38 -5.82 5.51 -11.69
N HIS A 39 -6.25 4.29 -12.06
CA HIS A 39 -7.49 3.69 -11.59
C HIS A 39 -7.17 2.43 -10.78
N TYR A 40 -7.24 2.56 -9.46
CA TYR A 40 -7.02 1.47 -8.53
C TYR A 40 -7.95 1.63 -7.33
N ARG A 41 -8.21 0.53 -6.63
CA ARG A 41 -8.95 0.55 -5.37
C ARG A 41 -7.97 0.77 -4.22
N VAL A 42 -8.42 1.56 -3.24
CA VAL A 42 -7.71 1.78 -1.99
C VAL A 42 -8.37 0.95 -0.90
N GLY A 43 -7.57 0.24 -0.13
CA GLY A 43 -8.00 -0.58 1.00
C GLY A 43 -7.14 -0.30 2.22
N LYS A 44 -7.55 -0.80 3.39
CA LYS A 44 -6.79 -0.65 4.62
C LYS A 44 -5.99 -1.92 4.93
N ASP A 45 -6.56 -2.77 5.78
CA ASP A 45 -5.86 -3.90 6.38
C ASP A 45 -6.04 -5.22 5.61
N GLN A 46 -6.97 -5.26 4.66
CA GLN A 46 -7.30 -6.45 3.89
C GLN A 46 -6.66 -6.43 2.51
N LEU A 47 -6.24 -7.61 2.06
CA LEU A 47 -5.72 -7.79 0.71
C LEU A 47 -6.84 -7.55 -0.31
N LEU A 48 -6.67 -6.52 -1.13
CA LEU A 48 -7.59 -6.26 -2.24
C LEU A 48 -7.37 -7.29 -3.35
N LYS A 49 -8.45 -7.97 -3.73
CA LYS A 49 -8.47 -8.95 -4.82
C LYS A 49 -9.44 -8.53 -5.90
N ASN A 50 -9.06 -8.69 -7.16
CA ASN A 50 -9.95 -8.51 -8.31
C ASN A 50 -10.96 -9.69 -8.41
N LYS A 51 -11.81 -9.68 -9.44
CA LYS A 51 -12.80 -10.75 -9.70
C LYS A 51 -12.17 -12.13 -9.92
N GLU A 52 -10.90 -12.17 -10.35
CA GLU A 52 -10.12 -13.38 -10.59
C GLU A 52 -9.39 -13.87 -9.33
N GLY A 53 -9.53 -13.16 -8.20
CA GLY A 53 -8.87 -13.48 -6.94
C GLY A 53 -7.43 -12.99 -6.84
N GLU A 54 -6.96 -12.22 -7.82
CA GLU A 54 -5.60 -11.70 -7.89
C GLU A 54 -5.48 -10.34 -7.18
N SER A 55 -4.38 -10.16 -6.43
CA SER A 55 -4.02 -8.87 -5.85
C SER A 55 -2.81 -8.34 -6.61
N LYS A 56 -3.07 -7.52 -7.61
CA LYS A 56 -2.03 -6.99 -8.51
C LYS A 56 -2.20 -5.49 -8.75
N ILE A 57 -1.10 -4.81 -8.96
CA ILE A 57 -1.03 -3.42 -9.43
C ILE A 57 0.21 -3.22 -10.29
N SER A 58 0.19 -2.27 -11.22
CA SER A 58 1.39 -1.87 -11.93
C SER A 58 2.35 -1.09 -11.02
N THR A 59 3.66 -1.17 -11.28
CA THR A 59 4.65 -0.32 -10.59
C THR A 59 4.33 1.17 -10.75
N GLN A 60 3.81 1.55 -11.90
CA GLN A 60 3.44 2.93 -12.24
C GLN A 60 2.26 3.42 -11.40
N ASP A 61 1.19 2.63 -11.29
CA ASP A 61 0.01 2.99 -10.47
C ASP A 61 0.32 2.93 -8.98
N TYR A 62 1.20 2.02 -8.55
CA TYR A 62 1.70 2.00 -7.17
C TYR A 62 2.46 3.28 -6.82
N ALA A 63 3.31 3.78 -7.73
CA ALA A 63 4.00 5.06 -7.55
C ALA A 63 3.02 6.24 -7.53
N VAL A 64 1.97 6.21 -8.37
CA VAL A 64 0.90 7.22 -8.34
C VAL A 64 0.20 7.23 -6.99
N ALA A 65 -0.19 6.06 -6.45
CA ALA A 65 -0.81 5.96 -5.13
C ALA A 65 0.05 6.55 -4.01
N MET A 66 1.36 6.32 -4.06
CA MET A 66 2.29 6.92 -3.11
C MET A 66 2.34 8.45 -3.23
N LEU A 67 2.36 8.99 -4.45
CA LEU A 67 2.40 10.42 -4.70
C LEU A 67 1.07 11.12 -4.36
N ASP A 68 -0.06 10.45 -4.60
CA ASP A 68 -1.39 10.97 -4.28
C ASP A 68 -1.56 11.12 -2.76
N GLU A 69 -1.15 10.11 -1.99
CA GLU A 69 -1.13 10.17 -0.53
C GLU A 69 -0.20 11.28 0.00
N LEU A 70 0.95 11.51 -0.65
CA LEU A 70 1.86 12.59 -0.27
C LEU A 70 1.25 13.98 -0.52
N LYS A 71 0.48 14.15 -1.60
CA LYS A 71 -0.15 15.43 -1.96
C LYS A 71 -1.42 15.71 -1.16
N HIS A 72 -2.21 14.67 -0.92
CA HIS A 72 -3.47 14.72 -0.22
C HIS A 72 -3.51 13.60 0.82
N PRO A 73 -2.90 13.81 2.00
CA PRO A 73 -2.83 12.79 3.05
C PRO A 73 -4.24 12.36 3.48
N GLN A 74 -4.55 11.07 3.34
CA GLN A 74 -5.82 10.45 3.77
C GLN A 74 -5.59 9.37 4.84
N HIS A 75 -4.36 8.84 4.95
CA HIS A 75 -4.00 7.69 5.78
C HIS A 75 -2.88 8.07 6.78
N ILE A 76 -3.10 9.13 7.54
CA ILE A 76 -2.17 9.58 8.59
C ILE A 76 -2.19 8.60 9.77
N ARG A 77 -1.02 8.07 10.13
CA ARG A 77 -0.82 7.02 11.13
C ARG A 77 -1.63 5.76 10.85
N GLU A 78 -1.87 5.50 9.57
CA GLU A 78 -2.63 4.35 9.10
C GLU A 78 -1.84 3.56 8.06
N ARG A 79 -2.22 2.28 7.94
CA ARG A 79 -1.83 1.42 6.84
C ARG A 79 -2.90 1.46 5.77
N PHE A 80 -2.47 1.51 4.52
CA PHE A 80 -3.33 1.29 3.36
C PHE A 80 -2.66 0.39 2.32
N THR A 81 -3.44 -0.05 1.35
CA THR A 81 -2.99 -0.88 0.22
C THR A 81 -3.75 -0.48 -1.03
N VAL A 82 -3.17 -0.80 -2.19
CA VAL A 82 -3.75 -0.50 -3.49
C VAL A 82 -3.68 -1.71 -4.41
N ALA A 83 -4.76 -1.99 -5.14
CA ALA A 83 -4.83 -3.01 -6.17
C ALA A 83 -5.99 -2.72 -7.14
N TYR A 84 -6.00 -3.39 -8.30
CA TYR A 84 -7.13 -3.34 -9.23
C TYR A 84 -8.34 -4.10 -8.68
#